data_AF-V4T4T8-F1
#
_entry.id   AF-V4T4T8-F1
#
_cell.length_a   1.000
_cell.length_b   1.000
_cell.length_c   1.000
_cell.angle_alpha   90.00
_cell.angle_beta   90.00
_cell.angle_gamma   90.00
#
_symmetry.space_group_name_H-M   'P 1'
#
loop_
_entity.id
_entity.type
_entity.pdbx_description
1 polymer ?
#
loop_
_entity_poly.entity_id
_entity_poly.type
_entity_poly.pdbx_seq_one_letter_code
_entity_poly.pdbx_strand_id
1 'polypeptide(L)'
;MIIRSPEPEVKILVDRDPVKTSFEEWAKPGHFSRTIAKGPETTTWIWNLHADAHDFDSHTSDLEEISRKVFSAHFGQLSIIFLWLSGMYFHGARFSNYEAWLSDPTHIGPSAQVVWPIVGQEILNGDVGGGFRGIQITSGFFQLWRASGITSELQLYCTAIGALIFAALMLFAGWFHYHKAAPKLAWFQDVESMLNHHLAGLLGLGSLSWAGHQ
;
A
#
# COMPACT_ATOMS: atom_id res chain seq x y z
N MET A 1 -5.55 -32.89 34.98
CA MET A 1 -6.12 -32.16 33.83
C MET A 1 -6.71 -30.88 34.38
N ILE A 2 -5.99 -29.76 34.26
CA ILE A 2 -6.50 -28.45 34.70
C ILE A 2 -7.41 -27.96 33.58
N ILE A 3 -8.72 -27.96 33.81
CA ILE A 3 -9.69 -27.37 32.90
C ILE A 3 -9.50 -25.86 33.02
N ARG A 4 -8.81 -25.24 32.05
CA ARG A 4 -8.79 -23.77 31.93
C ARG A 4 -10.23 -23.32 31.74
N SER A 5 -10.64 -22.31 32.50
CA SER A 5 -11.86 -21.55 32.26
C SER A 5 -11.87 -21.09 30.79
N PRO A 6 -13.03 -21.06 30.11
CA PRO A 6 -13.10 -20.50 28.77
C PRO A 6 -12.56 -19.06 28.81
N GLU A 7 -11.59 -18.76 27.95
CA GLU A 7 -11.08 -17.40 27.78
C GLU A 7 -12.25 -16.49 27.42
N PRO A 8 -12.30 -15.26 27.98
CA PRO A 8 -13.39 -14.34 27.68
C PRO A 8 -13.47 -14.11 26.17
N GLU A 9 -14.67 -14.31 25.61
CA GLU A 9 -14.93 -14.20 24.18
C GLU A 9 -14.56 -12.80 23.68
N VAL A 10 -13.62 -12.71 22.74
CA VAL A 10 -13.18 -11.44 22.14
C VAL A 10 -14.35 -10.82 21.38
N LYS A 11 -14.85 -9.67 21.85
CA LYS A 11 -15.98 -8.97 21.22
C LYS A 11 -15.51 -7.85 20.30
N ILE A 12 -15.87 -7.93 19.03
CA ILE A 12 -15.67 -6.85 18.07
C ILE A 12 -16.68 -5.74 18.36
N LEU A 13 -16.20 -4.60 18.85
CA LEU A 13 -17.01 -3.41 19.11
C LEU A 13 -16.65 -2.31 18.11
N VAL A 14 -17.64 -1.87 17.33
CA VAL A 14 -17.50 -0.80 16.34
C VAL A 14 -18.60 0.24 16.52
N ASP A 15 -18.28 1.51 16.27
CA ASP A 15 -19.26 2.57 16.13
C ASP A 15 -19.68 2.69 14.65
N ARG A 16 -20.98 2.86 14.43
CA ARG A 16 -21.59 2.97 13.10
C ARG A 16 -21.68 4.42 12.69
N ASP A 17 -21.22 4.71 11.47
CA ASP A 17 -21.25 6.05 10.87
C ASP A 17 -20.70 7.19 11.78
N PRO A 18 -19.55 7.03 12.45
CA PRO A 18 -19.07 8.00 13.44
C PRO A 18 -18.67 9.35 12.84
N VAL A 19 -18.22 9.37 11.58
CA VAL A 19 -17.82 10.59 10.87
C VAL A 19 -18.49 10.60 9.50
N LYS A 20 -19.34 11.59 9.25
CA LYS A 20 -20.02 11.77 7.96
C LYS A 20 -19.00 12.04 6.85
N THR A 21 -19.09 11.29 5.76
CA THR A 21 -18.30 11.57 4.55
C THR A 21 -18.80 12.85 3.87
N SER A 22 -17.95 13.87 3.80
CA SER A 22 -18.23 15.18 3.20
C SER A 22 -16.94 15.82 2.67
N PHE A 23 -17.03 16.64 1.62
CA PHE A 23 -15.92 17.45 1.11
C PHE A 23 -15.75 18.78 1.87
N GLU A 24 -16.61 19.08 2.84
CA GLU A 24 -16.60 20.36 3.57
C GLU A 24 -15.24 20.65 4.23
N GLU A 25 -14.66 19.66 4.90
CA GLU A 25 -13.38 19.83 5.61
C GLU A 25 -12.17 19.92 4.66
N TRP A 26 -12.32 19.52 3.39
CA TRP A 26 -11.26 19.69 2.39
C TRP A 26 -11.13 21.15 1.96
N ALA A 27 -12.22 21.92 2.03
CA ALA A 27 -12.21 23.36 1.76
C ALA A 27 -11.61 24.19 2.91
N LYS A 28 -11.29 23.55 4.06
CA LYS A 28 -10.72 24.19 5.26
C LYS A 28 -9.36 23.55 5.59
N PRO A 29 -8.27 23.88 4.86
CA PRO A 29 -6.98 23.30 5.17
C PRO A 29 -6.55 23.64 6.60
N GLY A 30 -6.09 22.65 7.35
CA GLY A 30 -5.72 22.79 8.76
C GLY A 30 -6.89 22.62 9.75
N HIS A 31 -8.08 22.20 9.29
CA HIS A 31 -9.25 21.96 10.16
C HIS A 31 -8.95 21.05 11.37
N PHE A 32 -7.98 20.14 11.23
CA PHE A 32 -7.57 19.20 12.27
C PHE A 32 -6.83 19.85 13.46
N SER A 33 -6.40 21.10 13.35
CA SER A 33 -5.73 21.82 14.44
C SER A 33 -6.31 23.21 14.62
N ARG A 34 -6.74 23.52 15.86
CA ARG A 34 -7.34 24.82 16.21
C ARG A 34 -6.40 26.00 15.99
N THR A 35 -5.09 25.75 15.97
CA THR A 35 -4.05 26.78 15.77
C THR A 35 -3.99 27.21 14.31
N ILE A 36 -4.01 26.25 13.38
CA ILE A 36 -3.91 26.49 11.93
C ILE A 36 -5.28 26.68 11.26
N ALA A 37 -6.38 26.18 11.84
CA ALA A 37 -7.73 26.36 11.28
C ALA A 37 -8.19 27.83 11.15
N LYS A 38 -7.52 28.78 11.83
CA LYS A 38 -7.82 30.22 11.75
C LYS A 38 -7.41 30.86 10.41
N GLY A 39 -6.61 30.15 9.60
CA GLY A 39 -6.14 30.61 8.30
C GLY A 39 -4.72 31.21 8.30
N PRO A 40 -4.16 31.46 7.11
CA PRO A 40 -2.77 31.86 6.95
C PRO A 40 -2.53 33.36 7.21
N GLU A 41 -1.99 33.70 8.38
CA GLU A 41 -1.47 35.05 8.65
C GLU A 41 -0.02 35.25 8.13
N THR A 42 0.77 34.16 8.08
CA THR A 42 2.16 34.17 7.59
C THR A 42 2.42 32.93 6.73
N THR A 43 3.49 32.94 5.93
CA THR A 43 3.91 31.76 5.14
C THR A 43 4.31 30.57 6.01
N THR A 44 4.67 30.78 7.27
CA THR A 44 4.92 29.71 8.26
C THR A 44 3.70 28.80 8.42
N TRP A 45 2.49 29.34 8.27
CA TRP A 45 1.25 28.56 8.30
C TRP A 45 1.27 27.40 7.31
N ILE A 46 1.80 27.61 6.09
CA ILE A 46 1.86 26.58 5.06
C ILE A 46 2.77 25.44 5.52
N TRP A 47 3.91 25.75 6.14
CA TRP A 47 4.82 24.72 6.62
C TRP A 47 4.23 23.93 7.79
N ASN A 48 3.60 24.62 8.75
CA ASN A 48 2.93 23.97 9.88
C ASN A 48 1.78 23.07 9.42
N LEU A 49 1.01 23.50 8.40
CA LEU A 49 -0.05 22.67 7.81
C LEU A 49 0.47 21.29 7.37
N HIS A 50 1.65 21.22 6.75
CA HIS A 50 2.22 19.95 6.29
C HIS A 50 2.91 19.19 7.42
N ALA A 51 3.63 19.88 8.29
CA ALA A 51 4.35 19.27 9.41
C ALA A 51 3.39 18.57 10.38
N ASP A 52 2.25 19.19 10.65
CA ASP A 52 1.30 18.71 11.65
C ASP A 52 0.25 17.75 11.06
N ALA A 53 0.23 17.53 9.74
CA ALA A 53 -0.85 16.79 9.07
C ALA A 53 -1.02 15.34 9.57
N HIS A 54 0.08 14.68 9.96
CA HIS A 54 0.07 13.32 10.50
C HIS A 54 0.45 13.25 11.98
N ASP A 55 0.59 14.39 12.66
CA ASP A 55 0.78 14.46 14.10
C ASP A 55 -0.58 14.33 14.81
N PHE A 56 -1.15 13.12 14.79
CA PHE A 56 -2.52 12.87 15.26
C PHE A 56 -2.72 13.19 16.75
N ASP A 57 -1.68 13.05 17.57
CA ASP A 57 -1.71 13.38 19.00
C ASP A 57 -1.87 14.89 19.24
N SER A 58 -1.38 15.73 18.31
CA SER A 58 -1.60 17.18 18.36
C SER A 58 -3.02 17.62 17.97
N HIS A 59 -3.77 16.78 17.26
CA HIS A 59 -5.11 17.10 16.76
C HIS A 59 -6.17 16.94 17.86
N THR A 60 -6.03 15.90 18.69
CA THR A 60 -7.02 15.47 19.67
C THR A 60 -6.32 14.72 20.80
N SER A 61 -6.87 14.79 22.02
CA SER A 61 -6.39 13.98 23.16
C SER A 61 -7.13 12.65 23.29
N ASP A 62 -8.05 12.34 22.38
CA ASP A 62 -8.81 11.09 22.39
C ASP A 62 -8.02 9.96 21.71
N LEU A 63 -7.53 9.03 22.54
CA LEU A 63 -6.75 7.88 22.07
C LEU A 63 -7.55 6.95 21.15
N GLU A 64 -8.88 6.88 21.31
CA GLU A 64 -9.72 6.09 20.40
C GLU A 64 -9.74 6.71 18.99
N GLU A 65 -9.91 8.02 18.90
CA GLU A 65 -9.87 8.76 17.63
C GLU A 65 -8.49 8.64 16.96
N ILE A 66 -7.40 8.80 17.73
CA ILE A 66 -6.02 8.62 17.25
C ILE A 66 -5.84 7.20 16.69
N SER A 67 -6.26 6.17 17.44
CA SER A 67 -6.14 4.77 17.01
C SER A 67 -6.90 4.50 15.71
N ARG A 68 -8.10 5.11 15.54
CA ARG A 68 -8.89 5.04 14.30
C ARG A 68 -8.17 5.72 13.13
N LYS A 69 -7.57 6.90 13.34
CA LYS A 69 -6.78 7.60 12.31
C LYS A 69 -5.59 6.77 11.86
N VAL A 70 -4.81 6.22 12.81
CA VAL A 70 -3.67 5.34 12.52
C VAL A 70 -4.10 4.11 11.72
N PHE A 71 -5.17 3.43 12.15
CA PHE A 71 -5.67 2.23 11.48
C PHE A 71 -6.12 2.51 10.04
N SER A 72 -6.84 3.60 9.80
CA SER A 72 -7.24 4.01 8.46
C SER A 72 -6.04 4.41 7.59
N ALA A 73 -5.06 5.13 8.17
CA ALA A 73 -3.83 5.53 7.49
C ALA A 73 -2.99 4.30 7.06
N HIS A 74 -2.95 3.24 7.86
CA HIS A 74 -2.30 1.98 7.48
C HIS A 74 -2.91 1.38 6.21
N PHE A 75 -4.24 1.37 6.08
CA PHE A 75 -4.90 0.93 4.85
C PHE A 75 -4.58 1.84 3.66
N GLY A 76 -4.52 3.17 3.88
CA GLY A 76 -4.07 4.12 2.86
C GLY A 76 -2.65 3.79 2.37
N GLN A 77 -1.72 3.53 3.29
CA GLN A 77 -0.35 3.13 2.96
C GLN A 77 -0.31 1.80 2.19
N LEU A 78 -1.07 0.79 2.63
CA LEU A 78 -1.17 -0.49 1.93
C LEU A 78 -1.72 -0.33 0.51
N SER A 79 -2.71 0.55 0.31
CA SER A 79 -3.24 0.86 -1.02
C SER A 79 -2.16 1.41 -1.96
N ILE A 80 -1.33 2.34 -1.48
CA ILE A 80 -0.21 2.89 -2.26
C ILE A 80 0.85 1.81 -2.56
N ILE A 81 1.15 0.92 -1.59
CA ILE A 81 2.07 -0.20 -1.82
C ILE A 81 1.54 -1.13 -2.93
N PHE A 82 0.25 -1.50 -2.89
CA PHE A 82 -0.36 -2.33 -3.93
C PHE A 82 -0.43 -1.63 -5.29
N LEU A 83 -0.67 -0.32 -5.32
CA LEU A 83 -0.64 0.47 -6.54
C LEU A 83 0.77 0.52 -7.14
N TRP A 84 1.79 0.73 -6.30
CA TRP A 84 3.18 0.68 -6.72
C TRP A 84 3.55 -0.69 -7.27
N LEU A 85 3.19 -1.78 -6.56
CA LEU A 85 3.39 -3.15 -7.04
C LEU A 85 2.68 -3.39 -8.38
N SER A 86 1.41 -3.00 -8.50
CA SER A 86 0.64 -3.09 -9.75
C SER A 86 1.36 -2.39 -10.90
N GLY A 87 1.88 -1.19 -10.67
CA GLY A 87 2.70 -0.46 -11.63
C GLY A 87 3.96 -1.23 -12.05
N MET A 88 4.68 -1.84 -11.11
CA MET A 88 5.88 -2.65 -11.44
C MET A 88 5.54 -3.85 -12.34
N TYR A 89 4.47 -4.59 -12.03
CA TYR A 89 4.00 -5.70 -12.86
C TYR A 89 3.49 -5.23 -14.22
N PHE A 90 2.76 -4.12 -14.27
CA PHE A 90 2.24 -3.56 -15.53
C PHE A 90 3.35 -3.09 -16.46
N HIS A 91 4.37 -2.41 -15.91
CA HIS A 91 5.55 -2.01 -16.67
C HIS A 91 6.30 -3.23 -17.23
N GLY A 92 6.44 -4.29 -16.43
CA GLY A 92 6.92 -5.59 -16.89
C GLY A 92 6.09 -6.17 -18.05
N ALA A 93 4.77 -6.04 -18.00
CA ALA A 93 3.87 -6.61 -18.99
C ALA A 93 3.79 -5.83 -20.31
N ARG A 94 4.10 -4.52 -20.32
CA ARG A 94 3.79 -3.64 -21.48
C ARG A 94 4.98 -2.91 -22.08
N PHE A 95 6.01 -2.66 -21.28
CA PHE A 95 7.14 -1.79 -21.65
C PHE A 95 8.48 -2.42 -21.31
N SER A 96 8.56 -3.75 -21.37
CA SER A 96 9.73 -4.50 -20.96
C SER A 96 10.21 -5.47 -22.03
N ASN A 97 11.40 -6.02 -21.81
CA ASN A 97 11.94 -7.12 -22.59
C ASN A 97 11.90 -8.45 -21.82
N TYR A 98 10.93 -8.66 -20.93
CA TYR A 98 10.91 -9.80 -20.01
C TYR A 98 10.97 -11.16 -20.70
N GLU A 99 10.16 -11.40 -21.74
CA GLU A 99 10.18 -12.68 -22.47
C GLU A 99 11.51 -12.90 -23.22
N ALA A 100 12.06 -11.84 -23.82
CA ALA A 100 13.37 -11.90 -24.46
C ALA A 100 14.47 -12.20 -23.43
N TRP A 101 14.48 -11.50 -22.29
CA TRP A 101 15.39 -11.77 -21.17
C TRP A 101 15.26 -13.19 -20.65
N LEU A 102 14.03 -13.73 -20.57
CA LEU A 102 13.80 -15.09 -20.10
C LEU A 102 14.46 -16.13 -21.01
N SER A 103 14.56 -15.85 -22.32
CA SER A 103 15.22 -16.72 -23.30
C SER A 103 16.76 -16.70 -23.24
N ASP A 104 17.37 -15.57 -22.86
CA ASP A 104 18.83 -15.43 -22.65
C ASP A 104 19.15 -14.48 -21.48
N PRO A 105 18.99 -14.97 -20.23
CA PRO A 105 19.11 -14.14 -19.03
C PRO A 105 20.56 -13.77 -18.70
N THR A 106 21.54 -14.37 -19.39
CA THR A 106 22.98 -14.15 -19.17
C THR A 106 23.55 -13.02 -20.01
N HIS A 107 22.96 -12.73 -21.17
CA HIS A 107 23.45 -11.67 -22.06
C HIS A 107 22.47 -10.51 -22.25
N ILE A 108 21.17 -10.74 -22.09
CA ILE A 108 20.16 -9.67 -22.18
C ILE A 108 20.06 -8.95 -20.83
N GLY A 109 20.10 -7.62 -20.86
CA GLY A 109 19.89 -6.78 -19.69
C GLY A 109 18.40 -6.61 -19.39
N PRO A 110 17.95 -6.69 -18.12
CA PRO A 110 16.55 -6.45 -17.78
C PRO A 110 16.19 -4.97 -17.97
N SER A 111 15.11 -4.69 -18.69
CA SER A 111 14.60 -3.33 -18.93
C SER A 111 13.08 -3.31 -18.86
N ALA A 112 12.48 -2.33 -18.17
CA ALA A 112 11.03 -2.18 -18.03
C ALA A 112 10.55 -0.71 -18.06
N GLN A 113 11.40 0.21 -18.51
CA GLN A 113 11.07 1.62 -18.63
C GLN A 113 11.60 2.15 -19.97
N VAL A 114 10.71 2.76 -20.74
CA VAL A 114 11.00 3.34 -22.05
C VAL A 114 10.69 4.82 -22.01
N VAL A 115 11.63 5.63 -22.47
CA VAL A 115 11.54 7.10 -22.48
C VAL A 115 10.95 7.58 -23.80
N TRP A 116 10.02 8.54 -23.73
CA TRP A 116 9.46 9.17 -24.93
C TRP A 116 10.46 10.11 -25.63
N PRO A 117 10.47 10.12 -26.98
CA PRO A 117 11.39 10.94 -27.78
C PRO A 117 10.87 12.37 -27.98
N ILE A 118 11.07 13.23 -26.97
CA ILE A 118 10.56 14.62 -27.01
C ILE A 118 11.69 15.63 -27.23
N VAL A 119 12.75 15.56 -26.43
CA VAL A 119 13.83 16.57 -26.37
C VAL A 119 15.23 15.96 -26.55
N GLY A 120 15.34 14.77 -27.14
CA GLY A 120 16.59 14.02 -27.23
C GLY A 120 16.84 13.07 -26.05
N GLN A 121 15.92 13.03 -25.07
CA GLN A 121 16.00 12.15 -23.90
C GLN A 121 15.86 10.65 -24.24
N GLU A 122 15.45 10.30 -25.45
CA GLU A 122 15.46 8.92 -25.95
C GLU A 122 16.88 8.33 -26.06
N ILE A 123 17.93 9.15 -25.94
CA ILE A 123 19.31 8.67 -25.73
C ILE A 123 19.43 7.77 -24.49
N LEU A 124 18.53 7.93 -23.51
CA LEU A 124 18.43 7.08 -22.32
C LEU A 124 17.90 5.67 -22.63
N ASN A 125 17.26 5.46 -23.79
CA ASN A 125 16.86 4.13 -24.25
C ASN A 125 18.08 3.39 -24.82
N GLY A 126 18.92 2.88 -23.91
CA GLY A 126 20.09 2.08 -24.25
C GLY A 126 19.71 0.77 -24.93
N ASP A 127 20.60 0.23 -25.76
CA ASP A 127 20.46 -1.13 -26.26
C ASP A 127 20.79 -2.12 -25.13
N VAL A 128 19.80 -2.90 -24.72
CA VAL A 128 19.90 -3.89 -23.63
C VAL A 128 19.88 -5.32 -24.16
N GLY A 129 19.94 -5.51 -25.48
CA GLY A 129 19.81 -6.80 -26.13
C GLY A 129 18.35 -7.24 -26.33
N GLY A 130 18.15 -8.35 -27.04
CA GLY A 130 16.82 -8.88 -27.34
C GLY A 130 16.00 -8.01 -28.31
N GLY A 131 16.65 -7.13 -29.08
CA GLY A 131 15.97 -6.19 -29.99
C GLY A 131 15.21 -5.06 -29.27
N PHE A 132 15.44 -4.87 -27.97
CA PHE A 132 14.75 -3.89 -27.15
C PHE A 132 15.69 -2.75 -26.74
N ARG A 133 15.16 -1.52 -26.71
CA ARG A 133 15.88 -0.34 -26.21
C ARG A 133 15.09 0.34 -25.10
N GLY A 134 15.74 0.57 -23.97
CA GLY A 134 15.11 1.14 -22.78
C GLY A 134 16.11 1.39 -21.66
N ILE A 135 15.62 1.79 -20.50
CA ILE A 135 16.42 1.95 -19.30
C ILE A 135 16.62 0.59 -18.65
N GLN A 136 17.87 0.17 -18.51
CA GLN A 136 18.23 -1.03 -17.77
C GLN A 136 17.86 -0.86 -16.29
N ILE A 137 17.02 -1.77 -15.77
CA ILE A 137 16.54 -1.74 -14.39
C ILE A 137 17.44 -2.57 -13.46
N THR A 138 17.55 -2.16 -12.20
CA THR A 138 18.37 -2.84 -11.18
C THR A 138 17.56 -3.30 -9.95
N SER A 139 16.23 -3.32 -10.06
CA SER A 139 15.32 -3.68 -8.98
C SER A 139 15.20 -5.19 -8.73
N GLY A 140 15.68 -6.04 -9.64
CA GLY A 140 15.65 -7.50 -9.50
C GLY A 140 14.29 -8.16 -9.79
N PHE A 141 13.31 -7.42 -10.33
CA PHE A 141 11.97 -7.95 -10.59
C PHE A 141 11.95 -9.09 -11.62
N PHE A 142 12.82 -9.08 -12.63
CA PHE A 142 12.85 -10.13 -13.64
C PHE A 142 13.24 -11.49 -13.03
N GLN A 143 14.25 -11.50 -12.15
CA GLN A 143 14.67 -12.69 -11.42
C GLN A 143 13.58 -13.16 -10.46
N LEU A 144 12.89 -12.22 -9.80
CA LEU A 144 11.74 -12.52 -8.93
C LEU A 144 10.60 -13.21 -9.70
N TRP A 145 10.18 -12.64 -10.83
CA TRP A 145 9.11 -13.19 -11.66
C TRP A 145 9.48 -14.56 -12.22
N ARG A 146 10.73 -14.75 -12.62
CA ARG A 146 11.26 -16.04 -13.05
C ARG A 146 11.19 -17.07 -11.92
N ALA A 147 11.54 -16.70 -10.70
CA ALA A 147 11.45 -17.58 -9.54
C ALA A 147 10.00 -17.96 -9.19
N SER A 148 9.03 -17.11 -9.54
CA SER A 148 7.59 -17.38 -9.43
C SER A 148 7.00 -18.14 -10.63
N GLY A 149 7.83 -18.62 -11.57
CA GLY A 149 7.38 -19.41 -12.72
C GLY A 149 6.61 -18.61 -13.78
N ILE A 150 6.72 -17.28 -13.79
CA ILE A 150 6.06 -16.42 -14.78
C ILE A 150 6.82 -16.53 -16.11
N THR A 151 6.11 -16.91 -17.18
CA THR A 151 6.70 -17.16 -18.50
C THR A 151 6.17 -16.26 -19.61
N SER A 152 5.13 -15.47 -19.35
CA SER A 152 4.54 -14.58 -20.35
C SER A 152 4.10 -13.23 -19.80
N GLU A 153 4.05 -12.23 -20.67
CA GLU A 153 3.55 -10.88 -20.35
C GLU A 153 2.09 -10.89 -19.89
N LEU A 154 1.28 -11.84 -20.39
CA LEU A 154 -0.12 -11.97 -20.00
C LEU A 154 -0.28 -12.22 -18.49
N GLN A 155 0.58 -13.07 -17.91
CA GLN A 155 0.55 -13.35 -16.47
C GLN A 155 0.91 -12.11 -15.65
N LEU A 156 1.93 -11.35 -16.07
CA LEU A 156 2.29 -10.07 -15.45
C LEU A 156 1.13 -9.07 -15.50
N TYR A 157 0.44 -8.99 -16.64
CA TYR A 157 -0.73 -8.12 -16.80
C TYR A 157 -1.87 -8.51 -15.85
N CYS A 158 -2.19 -9.81 -15.76
CA CYS A 158 -3.21 -10.31 -14.82
C CYS A 158 -2.84 -10.00 -13.36
N THR A 159 -1.58 -10.21 -12.96
CA THR A 159 -1.10 -9.86 -11.61
C THR A 159 -1.20 -8.36 -11.34
N ALA A 160 -0.88 -7.52 -12.32
CA ALA A 160 -1.03 -6.07 -12.19
C ALA A 160 -2.49 -5.65 -11.92
N ILE A 161 -3.45 -6.21 -12.67
CA ILE A 161 -4.88 -5.96 -12.46
C ILE A 161 -5.34 -6.46 -11.08
N GLY A 162 -4.90 -7.66 -10.68
CA GLY A 162 -5.16 -8.18 -9.34
C GLY A 162 -4.67 -7.24 -8.24
N ALA A 163 -3.41 -6.81 -8.32
CA ALA A 163 -2.83 -5.85 -7.37
C ALA A 163 -3.58 -4.50 -7.36
N LEU A 164 -4.06 -4.02 -8.51
CA LEU A 164 -4.86 -2.79 -8.60
C LEU A 164 -6.22 -2.94 -7.90
N ILE A 165 -6.89 -4.08 -8.05
CA ILE A 165 -8.13 -4.39 -7.34
C ILE A 165 -7.86 -4.40 -5.82
N PHE A 166 -6.77 -5.02 -5.37
CA PHE A 166 -6.38 -5.00 -3.96
C PHE A 166 -6.07 -3.58 -3.46
N ALA A 167 -5.43 -2.72 -4.26
CA ALA A 167 -5.23 -1.32 -3.92
C ALA A 167 -6.57 -0.60 -3.67
N ALA A 168 -7.56 -0.81 -4.54
CA ALA A 168 -8.90 -0.26 -4.37
C ALA A 168 -9.62 -0.82 -3.13
N LEU A 169 -9.49 -2.12 -2.85
CA LEU A 169 -10.04 -2.76 -1.66
C LEU A 169 -9.42 -2.22 -0.37
N MET A 170 -8.10 -2.02 -0.34
CA MET A 170 -7.41 -1.43 0.82
C MET A 170 -7.88 0.01 1.05
N LEU A 171 -7.98 0.82 -0.01
CA LEU A 171 -8.48 2.19 0.10
C LEU A 171 -9.92 2.21 0.63
N PHE A 172 -10.78 1.34 0.12
CA PHE A 172 -12.15 1.18 0.60
C PHE A 172 -12.20 0.74 2.07
N ALA A 173 -11.38 -0.22 2.48
CA ALA A 173 -11.31 -0.69 3.86
C ALA A 173 -10.88 0.42 4.82
N GLY A 174 -9.90 1.26 4.42
CA GLY A 174 -9.48 2.43 5.20
C GLY A 174 -10.61 3.44 5.40
N TRP A 175 -11.34 3.77 4.33
CA TRP A 175 -12.55 4.62 4.43
C TRP A 175 -13.63 3.97 5.31
N PHE A 176 -13.89 2.67 5.11
CA PHE A 176 -14.95 1.95 5.80
C PHE A 176 -14.68 1.89 7.32
N HIS A 177 -13.46 1.56 7.72
CA HIS A 177 -13.07 1.46 9.12
C HIS A 177 -12.83 2.81 9.81
N TYR A 178 -12.93 3.93 9.09
CA TYR A 178 -12.91 5.27 9.68
C TYR A 178 -14.31 5.90 9.71
N HIS A 179 -15.03 5.86 8.59
CA HIS A 179 -16.30 6.56 8.42
C HIS A 179 -17.54 5.71 8.68
N LYS A 180 -17.47 4.38 8.58
CA LYS A 180 -18.66 3.49 8.61
C LYS A 180 -18.69 2.52 9.79
N ALA A 181 -17.55 1.92 10.12
CA ALA A 181 -17.43 0.91 11.17
C ALA A 181 -16.11 1.11 11.92
N ALA A 182 -16.02 2.17 12.71
CA ALA A 182 -14.79 2.52 13.42
C ALA A 182 -14.64 1.68 14.69
N PRO A 183 -13.55 0.91 14.85
CA PRO A 183 -13.33 0.11 16.04
C PRO A 183 -13.22 0.96 17.31
N LYS A 184 -13.62 0.40 18.45
CA LYS A 184 -13.41 1.01 19.77
C LYS A 184 -12.00 0.76 20.29
N LEU A 185 -11.55 1.57 21.25
CA LEU A 185 -10.20 1.47 21.81
C LEU A 185 -9.87 0.07 22.36
N ALA A 186 -10.86 -0.58 22.99
CA ALA A 186 -10.71 -1.95 23.52
C ALA A 186 -10.33 -2.98 22.45
N TRP A 187 -10.77 -2.80 21.19
CA TRP A 187 -10.38 -3.70 20.08
C TRP A 187 -8.91 -3.51 19.71
N PHE A 188 -8.42 -2.28 19.69
CA PHE A 188 -7.01 -1.98 19.42
C PHE A 188 -6.08 -2.47 20.54
N GLN A 189 -6.57 -2.50 21.78
CA GLN A 189 -5.81 -2.92 22.95
C GLN A 189 -5.81 -4.45 23.19
N ASP A 190 -6.51 -5.23 22.37
CA ASP A 190 -6.47 -6.68 22.43
C ASP A 190 -5.19 -7.24 21.79
N VAL A 191 -4.10 -7.13 22.55
CA VAL A 191 -2.76 -7.52 22.10
C VAL A 191 -2.63 -9.03 21.92
N GLU A 192 -3.33 -9.84 22.74
CA GLU A 192 -3.31 -11.30 22.62
C GLU A 192 -3.93 -11.74 21.30
N SER A 193 -5.12 -11.22 20.98
CA SER A 193 -5.76 -11.49 19.70
C SER A 193 -4.91 -11.00 18.54
N MET A 194 -4.38 -9.77 18.60
CA MET A 194 -3.53 -9.21 17.56
C MET A 194 -2.29 -10.07 17.29
N LEU A 195 -1.57 -10.48 18.35
CA LEU A 195 -0.37 -11.30 18.23
C LEU A 195 -0.68 -12.68 17.66
N ASN A 196 -1.74 -13.34 18.15
CA ASN A 196 -2.12 -14.66 17.66
C ASN A 196 -2.49 -14.61 16.17
N HIS A 197 -3.27 -13.61 15.74
CA HIS A 197 -3.65 -13.46 14.33
C HIS A 197 -2.48 -13.04 13.45
N HIS A 198 -1.55 -12.21 13.92
CA HIS A 198 -0.37 -11.84 13.14
C HIS A 198 0.65 -12.98 13.03
N LEU A 199 0.94 -13.68 14.12
CA LEU A 199 1.93 -14.76 14.12
C LEU A 199 1.41 -16.01 13.41
N ALA A 200 0.27 -16.55 13.85
CA ALA A 200 -0.26 -17.79 13.28
C ALA A 200 -0.98 -17.55 11.95
N GLY A 201 -1.76 -16.48 11.85
CA GLY A 201 -2.51 -16.13 10.66
C GLY A 201 -1.61 -15.50 9.58
N LEU A 202 -1.23 -14.23 9.77
CA LEU A 202 -0.54 -13.45 8.74
C LEU A 202 0.80 -14.07 8.33
N LEU A 203 1.67 -14.41 9.30
CA LEU A 203 2.97 -15.01 9.00
C LEU A 203 2.87 -16.52 8.73
N GLY A 204 2.19 -17.26 9.61
CA GLY A 204 2.05 -18.72 9.49
C GLY A 204 1.30 -19.16 8.23
N LEU A 205 0.05 -18.73 8.04
CA LEU A 205 -0.71 -19.08 6.83
C LEU A 205 -0.14 -18.42 5.57
N GLY A 206 0.46 -17.23 5.70
CA GLY A 206 1.14 -16.56 4.59
C GLY A 206 2.31 -17.39 4.05
N SER A 207 3.23 -17.81 4.92
CA SER A 207 4.35 -18.68 4.56
C SER A 207 3.92 -20.05 4.06
N LEU A 208 2.90 -20.65 4.67
CA LEU A 208 2.34 -21.93 4.22
C LEU A 208 1.76 -21.84 2.80
N SER A 209 1.02 -20.76 2.52
CA SER A 209 0.44 -20.52 1.19
C SER A 209 1.54 -20.30 0.14
N TRP A 210 2.60 -19.57 0.50
CA TRP A 210 3.75 -19.37 -0.39
C TRP A 210 4.53 -20.66 -0.66
N ALA A 211 4.73 -21.50 0.36
CA ALA A 211 5.36 -22.82 0.19
C ALA A 211 4.53 -23.74 -0.71
N GLY A 212 3.20 -23.61 -0.71
CA GLY A 212 2.32 -24.32 -1.65
C GLY A 212 2.36 -23.78 -3.09
N HIS A 213 2.82 -22.55 -3.29
CA HIS A 213 3.03 -21.96 -4.61
C HIS A 213 4.38 -22.37 -5.23
N GLN A 214 5.42 -22.52 -4.40
CA GLN A 214 6.77 -22.96 -4.81
C GLN A 214 6.77 -24.40 -5.33
#